data_AF-A0A0E4CY42-F1
#
_entry.id   AF-A0A0E4CY42-F1
#
_cell.length_a   1.000
_cell.length_b   1.000
_cell.length_c   1.000
_cell.angle_alpha   90.00
_cell.angle_beta   90.00
_cell.angle_gamma   90.00
#
_symmetry.space_group_name_H-M   'P 1'
#
loop_
_entity.id
_entity.type
_entity.pdbx_description
1 polymer ?
#
loop_
_entity_poly.entity_id
_entity_poly.type
_entity_poly.pdbx_seq_one_letter_code
_entity_poly.pdbx_strand_id
1 'polypeptide(L)'
;MQIQTSEEEGIYVMQVRNVVMPLVSGPVAKQVKEVAIIIFSAFLVASGLRLFLIPHQLLSGGVAGAASVIGYLTNPKYISLYYFAINLPILIWGFVAVGKKYIFYSLLSVVATTWFLTVIPLIKLTKDPILASIFGGVIIAGGVGFSLRAGGSSGGFDILGSIITRKRDIPMGTVLFVLDGLVILSLGFFKSWDSALYAMLCIFVKSRVVDMIHIRHIKLTCFIITKEREKMLNRLTCLPHGITVVNAEGGYSHEGNTMLMTVTTRYELAELRKTILETDPKSFVNVLETVEIVGRFRRLG
;
A
#
# COMPACT_ATOMS: atom_id res chain seq x y z
N MET A 1 -15.55 -32.63 -17.38
CA MET A 1 -15.11 -32.09 -18.69
C MET A 1 -16.20 -32.46 -19.68
N GLN A 2 -17.10 -31.54 -20.00
CA GLN A 2 -18.12 -31.76 -21.02
C GLN A 2 -17.96 -30.67 -22.08
N ILE A 3 -17.70 -31.11 -23.31
CA ILE A 3 -17.56 -30.29 -24.49
C ILE A 3 -18.89 -30.46 -25.24
N GLN A 4 -19.58 -29.36 -25.49
CA GLN A 4 -20.79 -29.35 -26.30
C GLN A 4 -20.46 -28.55 -27.57
N THR A 5 -20.49 -29.22 -28.72
CA THR A 5 -20.23 -28.65 -30.05
C THR A 5 -21.56 -28.45 -30.77
N SER A 6 -21.87 -27.22 -31.16
CA SER A 6 -22.83 -26.92 -32.23
C SER A 6 -22.09 -26.17 -33.32
N GLU A 7 -22.10 -26.71 -34.54
CA GLU A 7 -21.54 -26.11 -35.74
C GLU A 7 -22.49 -25.05 -36.29
N GLU A 8 -22.03 -23.80 -36.34
CA GLU A 8 -22.26 -22.85 -37.44
C GLU A 8 -21.36 -21.62 -37.21
N GLU A 9 -20.64 -21.21 -38.27
CA GLU A 9 -19.81 -19.99 -38.36
C GLU A 9 -18.51 -19.90 -37.51
N GLY A 10 -17.47 -20.64 -37.93
CA GLY A 10 -16.17 -20.07 -38.31
C GLY A 10 -15.35 -19.16 -37.38
N ILE A 11 -15.63 -19.02 -36.08
CA ILE A 11 -14.80 -18.24 -35.14
C ILE A 11 -14.53 -19.04 -33.85
N TYR A 12 -13.31 -19.55 -33.70
CA TYR A 12 -12.85 -20.18 -32.46
C TYR A 12 -12.48 -19.09 -31.43
N VAL A 13 -13.37 -18.82 -30.47
CA VAL A 13 -13.02 -18.05 -29.26
C VAL A 13 -12.72 -19.02 -28.12
N MET A 14 -11.43 -19.15 -27.78
CA MET A 14 -10.98 -19.93 -26.63
C MET A 14 -11.40 -19.24 -25.32
N GLN A 15 -12.55 -19.61 -24.76
CA GLN A 15 -13.01 -19.13 -23.45
C GLN A 15 -12.25 -19.84 -22.33
N VAL A 16 -11.14 -19.27 -21.87
CA VAL A 16 -10.46 -19.69 -20.64
C VAL A 16 -11.29 -19.21 -19.44
N ARG A 17 -12.16 -20.08 -18.94
CA ARG A 17 -12.96 -19.82 -17.73
C ARG A 17 -12.07 -19.93 -16.49
N ASN A 18 -11.33 -18.86 -16.19
CA ASN A 18 -10.68 -18.70 -14.89
C ASN A 18 -11.77 -18.40 -13.84
N VAL A 19 -12.33 -19.44 -13.25
CA VAL A 19 -13.13 -19.35 -12.03
C VAL A 19 -12.18 -19.06 -10.88
N VAL A 20 -11.78 -17.80 -10.73
CA VAL A 20 -11.16 -17.33 -9.48
C VAL A 20 -12.28 -17.14 -8.49
N MET A 21 -12.55 -18.20 -7.71
CA MET A 21 -13.47 -18.15 -6.58
C MET A 21 -12.96 -17.07 -5.59
N PRO A 22 -13.74 -16.02 -5.28
CA PRO A 22 -13.35 -15.14 -4.20
C PRO A 22 -13.52 -15.93 -2.91
N LEU A 23 -12.41 -16.28 -2.26
CA LEU A 23 -12.39 -16.76 -0.88
C LEU A 23 -12.96 -15.63 -0.01
N VAL A 24 -14.29 -15.61 0.18
CA VAL A 24 -14.95 -14.75 1.15
C VAL A 24 -14.64 -15.32 2.53
N SER A 25 -13.45 -15.00 3.03
CA SER A 25 -13.04 -15.32 4.39
C SER A 25 -13.96 -14.59 5.37
N GLY A 26 -14.57 -15.32 6.31
CA GLY A 26 -15.42 -14.73 7.35
C GLY A 26 -14.71 -13.64 8.18
N PRO A 27 -15.45 -12.83 8.96
CA PRO A 27 -14.91 -11.67 9.67
C PRO A 27 -13.75 -12.01 10.62
N VAL A 28 -13.77 -13.20 11.24
CA VAL A 28 -12.68 -13.71 12.10
C VAL A 28 -11.45 -14.10 11.28
N ALA A 29 -11.63 -14.79 10.15
CA ALA A 29 -10.52 -15.19 9.27
C ALA A 29 -9.81 -13.97 8.66
N LYS A 30 -10.55 -12.87 8.41
CA LYS A 30 -9.98 -11.60 7.97
C LYS A 30 -9.08 -10.97 9.05
N GLN A 31 -9.53 -10.94 10.30
CA GLN A 31 -8.74 -10.38 11.42
C GLN A 31 -7.46 -11.18 11.69
N VAL A 32 -7.54 -12.51 11.66
CA VAL A 32 -6.35 -13.39 11.83
C VAL A 32 -5.34 -13.11 10.72
N LYS A 33 -5.80 -12.98 9.48
CA LYS A 33 -4.95 -12.63 8.34
C LYS A 33 -4.28 -11.26 8.51
N GLU A 34 -5.03 -10.24 8.96
CA GLU A 34 -4.49 -8.89 9.22
C GLU A 34 -3.39 -8.94 10.29
N VAL A 35 -3.63 -9.65 11.41
CA VAL A 35 -2.65 -9.83 12.48
C VAL A 35 -1.39 -10.56 11.99
N ALA A 36 -1.54 -11.64 11.23
CA ALA A 36 -0.41 -12.37 10.67
C ALA A 36 0.44 -11.49 9.72
N ILE A 37 -0.22 -10.66 8.90
CA ILE A 37 0.46 -9.70 8.03
C ILE A 37 1.23 -8.67 8.88
N ILE A 38 0.66 -8.16 9.98
CA ILE A 38 1.33 -7.21 10.87
C ILE A 38 2.58 -7.82 11.51
N ILE A 39 2.50 -9.06 12.00
CA ILE A 39 3.66 -9.75 12.61
C ILE A 39 4.75 -10.00 11.56
N PHE A 40 4.37 -10.45 10.36
CA PHE A 40 5.31 -10.64 9.26
C PHE A 40 5.96 -9.32 8.82
N SER A 41 5.18 -8.25 8.78
CA SER A 41 5.67 -6.90 8.50
C SER A 41 6.72 -6.46 9.51
N ALA A 42 6.45 -6.69 10.79
CA ALA A 42 7.38 -6.39 11.88
C ALA A 42 8.69 -7.18 11.77
N PHE A 43 8.61 -8.46 11.39
CA PHE A 43 9.77 -9.30 11.11
C PHE A 43 10.63 -8.77 9.96
N LEU A 44 10.01 -8.34 8.85
CA LEU A 44 10.73 -7.77 7.72
C LEU A 44 11.46 -6.47 8.11
N VAL A 45 10.79 -5.55 8.81
CA VAL A 45 11.41 -4.31 9.28
C VAL A 45 12.62 -4.61 10.17
N ALA A 46 12.45 -5.49 11.16
CA ALA A 46 13.53 -5.86 12.06
C ALA A 46 14.71 -6.55 11.34
N SER A 47 14.41 -7.44 10.38
CA SER A 47 15.42 -8.14 9.58
C SER A 47 16.22 -7.17 8.71
N GLY A 48 15.55 -6.24 8.01
CA GLY A 48 16.24 -5.23 7.21
C GLY A 48 17.15 -4.34 8.05
N LEU A 49 16.71 -3.98 9.26
CA LEU A 49 17.52 -3.22 10.21
C LEU A 49 18.74 -4.03 10.70
N ARG A 50 18.53 -5.24 11.22
CA ARG A 50 19.58 -6.04 11.88
C ARG A 50 20.58 -6.67 10.91
N LEU A 51 20.14 -7.04 9.70
CA LEU A 51 20.99 -7.76 8.74
C LEU A 51 21.71 -6.84 7.75
N PHE A 52 21.16 -5.64 7.49
CA PHE A 52 21.68 -4.71 6.49
C PHE A 52 22.07 -3.35 7.07
N LEU A 53 21.19 -2.64 7.76
CA LEU A 53 21.48 -1.23 8.11
C LEU A 53 22.37 -1.09 9.35
N ILE A 54 21.99 -1.69 10.47
CA ILE A 54 22.69 -1.55 11.76
C ILE A 54 24.15 -2.00 11.69
N PRO A 55 24.52 -3.12 11.03
CA PRO A 55 25.92 -3.54 10.90
C PRO A 55 26.81 -2.55 10.12
N HIS A 56 26.22 -1.76 9.24
CA HIS A 56 26.90 -0.69 8.49
C HIS A 56 26.72 0.69 9.13
N GLN A 57 26.05 0.74 10.28
CA GLN A 57 25.67 1.96 11.00
C GLN A 57 24.94 2.99 10.12
N LEU A 58 24.07 2.49 9.24
CA LEU A 58 23.22 3.26 8.33
C LEU A 58 21.85 3.51 8.96
N LEU A 59 21.18 4.57 8.50
CA LEU A 59 19.85 4.92 8.98
C LEU A 59 18.76 4.53 7.98
N SER A 60 17.65 4.02 8.51
CA SER A 60 16.43 3.77 7.74
C SER A 60 15.55 5.01 7.59
N GLY A 61 15.89 6.12 8.26
CA GLY A 61 14.98 7.24 8.48
C GLY A 61 13.95 6.99 9.60
N GLY A 62 13.13 8.00 9.88
CA GLY A 62 12.01 7.93 10.82
C GLY A 62 12.41 7.58 12.25
N VAL A 63 11.49 6.95 12.97
CA VAL A 63 11.72 6.56 14.38
C VAL A 63 12.77 5.47 14.51
N ALA A 64 12.82 4.50 13.59
CA ALA A 64 13.88 3.50 13.58
C ALA A 64 15.26 4.14 13.36
N GLY A 65 15.37 5.11 12.46
CA GLY A 65 16.57 5.91 12.26
C GLY A 65 16.95 6.71 13.50
N ALA A 66 15.99 7.43 14.11
CA ALA A 66 16.22 8.19 15.34
C ALA A 66 16.72 7.28 16.50
N ALA A 67 16.09 6.11 16.67
CA ALA A 67 16.51 5.12 17.65
C ALA A 67 17.93 4.58 17.37
N SER A 68 18.27 4.34 16.10
CA SER A 68 19.62 3.95 15.70
C SER A 68 20.65 5.04 15.96
N VAL A 69 20.34 6.32 15.72
CA VAL A 69 21.24 7.45 16.05
C VAL A 69 21.57 7.45 17.54
N ILE A 70 20.56 7.40 18.41
CA ILE A 70 20.78 7.35 19.87
C ILE A 70 21.59 6.11 20.24
N GLY A 71 21.27 4.96 19.65
CA GLY A 71 22.01 3.71 19.86
C GLY A 71 23.48 3.79 19.45
N TYR A 72 23.81 4.46 18.35
CA TYR A 72 25.19 4.64 17.91
C TYR A 72 25.98 5.60 18.80
N LEU A 73 25.31 6.57 19.42
CA LEU A 73 25.92 7.50 20.36
C LEU A 73 26.09 6.90 21.77
N THR A 74 25.17 6.03 22.21
CA THR A 74 25.22 5.43 23.56
C THR A 74 25.71 3.98 23.54
N ASN A 75 24.91 3.05 23.00
CA ASN A 75 25.18 1.63 22.94
C ASN A 75 24.17 0.96 21.98
N PRO A 76 24.63 0.30 20.90
CA PRO A 76 23.75 -0.34 19.92
C PRO A 76 22.83 -1.43 20.49
N LYS A 77 23.16 -1.99 21.66
CA LYS A 77 22.34 -3.00 22.35
C LYS A 77 20.95 -2.47 22.73
N TYR A 78 20.81 -1.16 22.97
CA TYR A 78 19.55 -0.55 23.41
C TYR A 78 18.70 0.03 22.27
N ILE A 79 19.07 -0.17 21.00
CA ILE A 79 18.31 0.35 19.85
C ILE A 79 16.84 -0.11 19.87
N SER A 80 16.56 -1.36 20.24
CA SER A 80 15.18 -1.86 20.35
C SER A 80 14.38 -1.11 21.41
N LEU A 81 15.00 -0.82 22.56
CA LEU A 81 14.37 -0.06 23.64
C LEU A 81 14.10 1.39 23.22
N TYR A 82 15.06 2.05 22.57
CA TYR A 82 14.86 3.42 22.06
C TYR A 82 13.75 3.48 21.01
N TYR A 83 13.70 2.49 20.10
CA TYR A 83 12.64 2.40 19.12
C TYR A 83 11.26 2.27 19.79
N PHE A 84 11.12 1.42 20.82
CA PHE A 84 9.88 1.30 21.56
C PHE A 84 9.50 2.59 22.29
N ALA A 85 10.46 3.20 23.01
CA ALA A 85 10.25 4.40 23.80
C ALA A 85 9.82 5.60 22.96
N ILE A 86 10.43 5.82 21.78
CA ILE A 86 10.08 6.92 20.87
C ILE A 86 8.71 6.70 20.22
N ASN A 87 8.33 5.44 19.95
CA ASN A 87 7.03 5.12 19.37
C ASN A 87 5.86 5.34 20.32
N LEU A 88 6.06 5.13 21.63
CA LEU A 88 4.99 5.24 22.63
C LEU A 88 4.25 6.60 22.59
N PRO A 89 4.91 7.77 22.65
CA PRO A 89 4.22 9.06 22.57
C PRO A 89 3.51 9.27 21.22
N ILE A 90 4.10 8.78 20.12
CA ILE A 90 3.51 8.91 18.78
C ILE A 90 2.24 8.06 18.64
N LEU A 91 2.22 6.86 19.22
CA LEU A 91 1.05 5.98 19.27
C LEU A 91 -0.07 6.60 20.12
N ILE A 92 0.26 7.19 21.27
CA ILE A 92 -0.70 7.89 22.13
C ILE A 92 -1.32 9.07 21.37
N TRP A 93 -0.50 9.89 20.71
CA TRP A 93 -0.99 11.00 19.91
C TRP A 93 -1.82 10.55 18.70
N GLY A 94 -1.39 9.47 18.03
CA GLY A 94 -2.08 8.89 16.87
C GLY A 94 -3.45 8.28 17.19
N PHE A 95 -3.70 7.90 18.45
CA PHE A 95 -4.99 7.36 18.92
C PHE A 95 -6.18 8.26 18.60
N VAL A 96 -5.99 9.58 18.73
CA VAL A 96 -7.04 10.57 18.47
C VAL A 96 -7.21 10.84 16.97
N ALA A 97 -6.15 10.69 16.16
CA ALA A 97 -6.13 11.15 14.77
C ALA A 97 -6.55 10.09 13.73
N VAL A 98 -6.20 8.81 13.93
CA VAL A 98 -6.34 7.77 12.88
C VAL A 98 -7.34 6.67 13.25
N GLY A 99 -7.72 6.58 14.53
CA GLY A 99 -8.73 5.66 15.04
C GLY A 99 -8.16 4.42 15.73
N LYS A 100 -9.00 3.79 16.56
CA LYS A 100 -8.60 2.74 17.51
C LYS A 100 -8.02 1.48 16.86
N LYS A 101 -8.66 1.00 15.78
CA LYS A 101 -8.22 -0.23 15.07
C LYS A 101 -6.80 -0.06 14.49
N TYR A 102 -6.55 1.09 13.85
CA TYR A 102 -5.25 1.40 13.24
C TYR A 102 -4.12 1.43 14.27
N ILE A 103 -4.38 2.07 15.41
CA ILE A 103 -3.39 2.22 16.48
C ILE A 103 -3.16 0.91 17.22
N PHE A 104 -4.17 0.05 17.36
CA PHE A 104 -3.98 -1.30 17.88
C PHE A 104 -3.01 -2.12 17.00
N TYR A 105 -3.21 -2.13 15.68
CA TYR A 105 -2.29 -2.82 14.76
C TYR A 105 -0.90 -2.18 14.71
N SER A 106 -0.83 -0.86 14.83
CA SER A 106 0.46 -0.15 14.90
C SER A 106 1.21 -0.47 16.19
N LEU A 107 0.52 -0.53 17.34
CA LEU A 107 1.11 -0.95 18.62
C LEU A 107 1.61 -2.39 18.54
N LEU A 108 0.80 -3.30 17.99
CA LEU A 108 1.21 -4.69 17.77
C LEU A 108 2.47 -4.77 16.90
N SER A 109 2.51 -4.00 15.80
CA SER A 109 3.68 -3.92 14.93
C SER A 109 4.91 -3.43 15.69
N VAL A 110 4.79 -2.35 16.47
CA VAL A 110 5.90 -1.77 17.24
C VAL A 110 6.43 -2.76 18.29
N VAL A 111 5.53 -3.41 19.03
CA VAL A 111 5.91 -4.44 20.03
C VAL A 111 6.61 -5.61 19.34
N ALA A 112 6.05 -6.12 18.25
CA ALA A 112 6.65 -7.23 17.49
C ALA A 112 8.01 -6.85 16.89
N THR A 113 8.14 -5.65 16.30
CA THR A 113 9.41 -5.17 15.73
C THR A 113 10.45 -5.00 16.84
N THR A 114 10.06 -4.49 18.01
CA THR A 114 10.96 -4.37 19.18
C THR A 114 11.47 -5.74 19.64
N TRP A 115 10.57 -6.73 19.69
CA TRP A 115 10.91 -8.12 20.04
C TRP A 115 11.86 -8.74 19.00
N PHE A 116 11.53 -8.65 17.71
CA PHE A 116 12.38 -9.18 16.64
C PHE A 116 13.72 -8.46 16.55
N LEU A 117 13.78 -7.15 16.80
CA LEU A 117 15.03 -6.44 16.94
C LEU A 117 15.88 -6.99 18.08
N THR A 118 15.30 -7.60 19.11
CA THR A 118 16.09 -8.19 20.21
C THR A 118 16.58 -9.60 19.85
N VAL A 119 15.73 -10.41 19.21
CA VAL A 119 16.00 -11.83 18.90
C VAL A 119 16.85 -12.02 17.65
N ILE A 120 16.66 -11.20 16.61
CA ILE A 120 17.42 -11.36 15.35
C ILE A 120 18.89 -11.01 15.61
N PRO A 121 19.82 -11.91 15.26
CA PRO A 121 21.24 -11.69 15.48
C PRO A 121 21.75 -10.55 14.60
N LEU A 122 22.71 -9.79 15.14
CA LEU A 122 23.38 -8.74 14.40
C LEU A 122 24.43 -9.37 13.47
N ILE A 123 24.05 -9.63 12.21
CA ILE A 123 24.91 -10.25 11.19
C ILE A 123 25.06 -9.29 10.02
N LYS A 124 26.30 -9.08 9.57
CA LYS A 124 26.60 -8.27 8.39
C LYS A 124 26.46 -9.13 7.12
N LEU A 125 25.26 -9.15 6.53
CA LEU A 125 24.96 -10.05 5.39
C LEU A 125 25.75 -9.72 4.12
N THR A 126 26.11 -8.44 3.93
CA THR A 126 26.98 -7.98 2.84
C THR A 126 28.06 -7.06 3.37
N LYS A 127 29.24 -7.07 2.73
CA LYS A 127 30.33 -6.15 3.03
C LYS A 127 30.15 -4.78 2.36
N ASP A 128 29.32 -4.69 1.33
CA ASP A 128 29.09 -3.47 0.55
C ASP A 128 27.94 -2.62 1.16
N PRO A 129 28.22 -1.37 1.58
CA PRO A 129 27.20 -0.48 2.16
C PRO A 129 26.12 -0.05 1.14
N ILE A 130 26.42 0.01 -0.16
CA ILE A 130 25.43 0.31 -1.20
C ILE A 130 24.43 -0.84 -1.31
N LEU A 131 24.93 -2.07 -1.39
CA LEU A 131 24.08 -3.26 -1.41
C LEU A 131 23.24 -3.35 -0.14
N ALA A 132 23.83 -3.04 1.02
CA ALA A 132 23.11 -2.98 2.28
C ALA A 132 21.99 -1.93 2.28
N SER A 133 22.25 -0.75 1.73
CA SER A 133 21.28 0.34 1.64
C SER A 133 20.08 -0.02 0.76
N ILE A 134 20.33 -0.60 -0.41
CA ILE A 134 19.29 -0.97 -1.37
C ILE A 134 18.44 -2.12 -0.82
N PHE A 135 19.06 -3.25 -0.47
CA PHE A 135 18.32 -4.44 -0.03
C PHE A 135 17.67 -4.25 1.34
N GLY A 136 18.35 -3.56 2.25
CA GLY A 136 17.76 -3.15 3.52
C GLY A 136 16.55 -2.24 3.31
N GLY A 137 16.66 -1.25 2.41
CA GLY A 137 15.55 -0.36 2.04
C GLY A 137 14.35 -1.11 1.46
N VAL A 138 14.56 -2.05 0.54
CA VAL A 138 13.51 -2.88 -0.07
C VAL A 138 12.80 -3.74 0.99
N ILE A 139 13.55 -4.44 1.84
CA ILE A 139 12.98 -5.34 2.86
C ILE A 139 12.18 -4.54 3.90
N ILE A 140 12.73 -3.42 4.37
CA ILE A 140 12.04 -2.53 5.32
C ILE A 140 10.78 -1.96 4.66
N ALA A 141 10.86 -1.50 3.41
CA ALA A 141 9.70 -1.00 2.68
C ALA A 141 8.61 -2.07 2.48
N GLY A 142 9.00 -3.33 2.26
CA GLY A 142 8.08 -4.47 2.26
C GLY A 142 7.29 -4.53 3.56
N GLY A 143 7.98 -4.52 4.71
CA GLY A 143 7.33 -4.54 6.02
C GLY A 143 6.44 -3.31 6.27
N VAL A 144 6.95 -2.10 6.01
CA VAL A 144 6.18 -0.86 6.17
C VAL A 144 4.93 -0.87 5.28
N GLY A 145 5.08 -1.18 3.99
CA GLY A 145 4.01 -1.21 3.00
C GLY A 145 2.93 -2.25 3.33
N PHE A 146 3.32 -3.47 3.74
CA PHE A 146 2.36 -4.50 4.15
C PHE A 146 1.60 -4.12 5.42
N SER A 147 2.27 -3.53 6.41
CA SER A 147 1.62 -3.04 7.63
C SER A 147 0.59 -1.96 7.32
N LEU A 148 0.98 -0.97 6.49
CA LEU A 148 0.07 0.07 6.02
C LEU A 148 -1.13 -0.49 5.24
N ARG A 149 -0.91 -1.51 4.41
CA ARG A 149 -1.97 -2.17 3.63
C ARG A 149 -2.93 -2.98 4.51
N ALA A 150 -2.44 -3.55 5.62
CA ALA A 150 -3.28 -4.23 6.62
C ALA A 150 -4.06 -3.26 7.53
N GLY A 151 -3.89 -1.94 7.34
CA GLY A 151 -4.55 -0.92 8.15
C GLY A 151 -3.85 -0.68 9.48
N GLY A 152 -2.53 -0.93 9.57
CA GLY A 152 -1.65 -0.52 10.66
C GLY A 152 -0.52 0.37 10.16
N SER A 153 0.58 0.43 10.91
CA SER A 153 1.81 1.13 10.53
C SER A 153 2.99 0.46 11.24
N SER A 154 4.22 0.68 10.75
CA SER A 154 5.43 0.26 11.49
C SER A 154 5.72 1.13 12.73
N GLY A 155 4.81 2.04 13.08
CA GLY A 155 4.98 3.08 14.08
C GLY A 155 5.57 4.38 13.52
N GLY A 156 5.76 5.34 14.41
CA GLY A 156 6.58 6.52 14.16
C GLY A 156 6.08 7.44 13.07
N PHE A 157 6.98 7.82 12.15
CA PHE A 157 6.68 8.78 11.08
C PHE A 157 5.65 8.26 10.08
N ASP A 158 5.43 6.94 10.02
CA ASP A 158 4.34 6.36 9.23
C ASP A 158 2.96 6.79 9.75
N ILE A 159 2.80 6.99 11.07
CA ILE A 159 1.54 7.46 11.65
C ILE A 159 1.30 8.92 11.24
N LEU A 160 2.34 9.76 11.34
CA LEU A 160 2.27 11.15 10.84
C LEU A 160 1.99 11.18 9.34
N GLY A 161 2.71 10.39 8.55
CA GLY A 161 2.54 10.30 7.11
C GLY A 161 1.13 9.85 6.73
N SER A 162 0.56 8.87 7.45
CA SER A 162 -0.80 8.39 7.24
C SER A 162 -1.85 9.48 7.49
N ILE A 163 -1.63 10.35 8.49
CA ILE A 163 -2.49 11.52 8.76
C ILE A 163 -2.40 12.55 7.63
N ILE A 164 -1.18 12.88 7.20
CA ILE A 164 -0.93 13.87 6.14
C ILE A 164 -1.55 13.41 4.82
N THR A 165 -1.24 12.19 4.41
CA THR A 165 -1.75 11.59 3.17
C THR A 165 -3.26 11.37 3.20
N ARG A 166 -3.90 11.35 4.39
CA ARG A 166 -5.38 11.24 4.47
C ARG A 166 -6.04 12.58 4.16
N LYS A 167 -5.34 13.68 4.43
CA LYS A 167 -5.78 15.04 4.15
C LYS A 167 -5.34 15.54 2.77
N ARG A 168 -4.23 15.04 2.23
CA ARG A 168 -3.65 15.44 0.94
C ARG A 168 -3.40 14.26 0.03
N ASP A 169 -3.66 14.42 -1.26
CA ASP A 169 -3.52 13.39 -2.30
C ASP A 169 -2.04 13.22 -2.72
N ILE A 170 -1.20 12.85 -1.76
CA ILE A 170 0.26 12.73 -1.92
C ILE A 170 0.65 11.27 -1.64
N PRO A 171 1.58 10.67 -2.42
CA PRO A 171 2.08 9.33 -2.16
C PRO A 171 2.72 9.20 -0.78
N MET A 172 2.52 8.06 -0.11
CA MET A 172 2.99 7.84 1.26
C MET A 172 4.51 7.80 1.35
N GLY A 173 5.16 7.12 0.41
CA GLY A 173 6.60 7.09 0.25
C GLY A 173 7.19 8.49 0.10
N THR A 174 6.56 9.37 -0.68
CA THR A 174 7.01 10.76 -0.81
C THR A 174 6.97 11.51 0.52
N VAL A 175 5.89 11.36 1.30
CA VAL A 175 5.79 11.98 2.63
C VAL A 175 6.87 11.43 3.57
N LEU A 176 7.07 10.11 3.57
CA LEU A 176 8.10 9.47 4.37
C LEU A 176 9.51 9.92 3.96
N PHE A 177 9.79 10.06 2.67
CA PHE A 177 11.09 10.52 2.18
C PHE A 177 11.44 11.90 2.74
N VAL A 178 10.48 12.83 2.76
CA VAL A 178 10.68 14.18 3.30
C VAL A 178 10.88 14.15 4.81
N LEU A 179 10.02 13.43 5.54
CA LEU A 179 10.13 13.32 7.00
C LEU A 179 11.44 12.64 7.43
N ASP A 180 11.83 11.58 6.73
CA ASP A 180 13.04 10.82 7.01
C ASP A 180 14.30 11.56 6.61
N GLY A 181 14.26 12.34 5.53
CA GLY A 181 15.37 13.16 5.06
C GLY A 181 15.87 14.13 6.13
N LEU A 182 14.95 14.70 6.93
CA LEU A 182 15.32 15.57 8.06
C LEU A 182 16.19 14.84 9.10
N VAL A 183 15.88 13.58 9.40
CA VAL A 183 16.67 12.75 10.33
C VAL A 183 18.04 12.44 9.73
N ILE A 184 18.12 12.14 8.43
CA ILE A 184 19.37 11.78 7.76
C ILE A 184 20.31 12.97 7.61
N LEU A 185 19.78 14.17 7.37
CA LEU A 185 20.60 15.39 7.34
C LEU A 185 21.35 15.57 8.66
N SER A 186 20.72 15.24 9.80
CA SER A 186 21.42 15.26 11.10
C SER A 186 22.63 14.31 11.13
N LEU A 187 22.54 13.13 10.52
CA LEU A 187 23.65 12.17 10.46
C LEU A 187 24.85 12.69 9.66
N GLY A 188 24.61 13.43 8.57
CA GLY A 188 25.67 14.03 7.76
C GLY A 188 26.52 15.02 8.56
N PHE A 189 25.87 15.80 9.43
CA PHE A 189 26.57 16.72 10.32
C PHE A 189 27.31 16.04 11.47
N PHE A 190 26.77 14.95 12.03
CA PHE A 190 27.35 14.30 13.22
C PHE A 190 28.36 13.18 12.94
N LYS A 191 28.41 12.62 11.72
CA LYS A 191 29.19 11.41 11.45
C LYS A 191 30.02 11.46 10.17
N SER A 192 29.39 11.27 9.02
CA SER A 192 30.05 11.38 7.72
C SER A 192 29.04 11.54 6.59
N TRP A 193 29.45 12.28 5.56
CA TRP A 193 28.64 12.48 4.36
C TRP A 193 28.39 11.18 3.60
N ASP A 194 29.36 10.25 3.55
CA ASP A 194 29.18 8.95 2.89
C ASP A 194 28.04 8.14 3.52
N SER A 195 28.00 8.06 4.86
CA SER A 195 26.92 7.37 5.58
C SER A 195 25.57 8.04 5.36
N ALA A 196 25.54 9.37 5.28
CA ALA A 196 24.32 10.12 4.99
C ALA A 196 23.82 9.89 3.56
N LEU A 197 24.72 9.83 2.57
CA LEU A 197 24.39 9.53 1.17
C LEU A 197 23.87 8.08 1.02
N TYR A 198 24.49 7.11 1.67
CA TYR A 198 24.00 5.72 1.71
C TYR A 198 22.62 5.62 2.38
N ALA A 199 22.41 6.33 3.50
CA ALA A 199 21.10 6.40 4.13
C ALA A 199 20.06 7.09 3.22
N MET A 200 20.43 8.15 2.50
CA MET A 200 19.57 8.83 1.53
C MET A 200 19.16 7.89 0.39
N LEU A 201 20.10 7.09 -0.13
CA LEU A 201 19.81 6.03 -1.09
C LEU A 201 18.82 5.01 -0.52
N CYS A 202 19.04 4.56 0.72
CA CYS A 202 18.15 3.63 1.41
C CYS A 202 16.73 4.17 1.50
N ILE A 203 16.54 5.42 1.95
CA ILE A 203 15.18 6.00 2.06
C ILE A 203 14.55 6.31 0.71
N PHE A 204 15.34 6.63 -0.32
CA PHE A 204 14.83 6.80 -1.67
C PHE A 204 14.24 5.48 -2.18
N VAL A 205 15.01 4.39 -2.13
CA VAL A 205 14.54 3.05 -2.52
C VAL A 205 13.33 2.66 -1.67
N LYS A 206 13.41 2.83 -0.35
CA LYS A 206 12.33 2.53 0.58
C LYS A 206 11.05 3.27 0.20
N SER A 207 11.12 4.57 -0.10
CA SER A 207 9.97 5.41 -0.47
C SER A 207 9.26 4.90 -1.71
N ARG A 208 10.02 4.55 -2.77
CA ARG A 208 9.45 4.06 -4.03
C ARG A 208 8.78 2.70 -3.88
N VAL A 209 9.39 1.82 -3.09
CA VAL A 209 8.81 0.50 -2.80
C VAL A 209 7.57 0.62 -1.89
N VAL A 210 7.58 1.53 -0.90
CA VAL A 210 6.39 1.82 -0.10
C VAL A 210 5.26 2.33 -0.98
N ASP A 211 5.51 3.27 -1.90
CA ASP A 211 4.47 3.76 -2.82
C ASP A 211 3.92 2.66 -3.74
N MET A 212 4.76 1.73 -4.17
CA MET A 212 4.34 0.59 -4.98
C MET A 212 3.43 -0.39 -4.20
N ILE A 213 3.69 -0.61 -2.91
CA ILE A 213 2.93 -1.56 -2.07
C ILE A 213 1.70 -0.88 -1.44
N HIS A 214 1.87 0.35 -0.96
CA HIS A 214 0.84 1.14 -0.30
C HIS A 214 -0.04 1.82 -1.34
N ILE A 215 -0.97 1.03 -1.87
CA ILE A 215 -1.98 1.51 -2.79
C ILE A 215 -3.00 2.35 -2.01
N ARG A 216 -2.89 3.68 -2.10
CA ARG A 216 -3.90 4.61 -1.56
C ARG A 216 -4.82 5.09 -2.67
N HIS A 217 -6.13 4.96 -2.44
CA HIS A 217 -7.22 5.68 -3.12
C HIS A 217 -6.98 6.04 -4.59
N ILE A 218 -6.47 5.12 -5.39
CA ILE A 218 -6.35 5.37 -6.82
C ILE A 218 -7.77 5.55 -7.32
N LYS A 219 -8.06 6.79 -7.73
CA LYS A 219 -9.28 7.12 -8.44
C LYS A 219 -9.17 6.43 -9.78
N LEU A 220 -10.17 5.64 -10.12
CA LEU A 220 -10.21 4.87 -11.34
C LEU A 220 -11.36 5.39 -12.17
N THR A 221 -11.06 5.82 -13.39
CA THR A 221 -12.09 6.09 -14.37
C THR A 221 -12.43 4.77 -15.03
N CYS A 222 -13.69 4.36 -14.92
CA CYS A 222 -14.23 3.17 -15.56
C CYS A 222 -15.07 3.59 -16.76
N PHE A 223 -14.72 3.08 -17.94
CA PHE A 223 -15.54 3.14 -19.14
C PHE A 223 -16.22 1.79 -19.33
N ILE A 224 -17.54 1.77 -19.15
CA ILE A 224 -18.37 0.56 -19.18
C ILE A 224 -19.16 0.60 -20.48
N ILE A 225 -18.84 -0.25 -21.44
CA ILE A 225 -19.57 -0.39 -22.70
C ILE A 225 -20.56 -1.54 -22.56
N THR A 226 -21.84 -1.25 -22.79
CA THR A 226 -22.95 -2.21 -22.65
C THR A 226 -24.06 -1.92 -23.66
N LYS A 227 -24.82 -2.96 -24.03
CA LYS A 227 -26.08 -2.84 -24.77
C LYS A 227 -27.30 -2.68 -23.85
N GLU A 228 -27.15 -2.99 -22.56
CA GLU A 228 -28.23 -3.01 -21.56
C GLU A 228 -28.29 -1.68 -20.78
N ARG A 229 -28.44 -0.56 -21.49
CA ARG A 229 -28.35 0.82 -20.96
C ARG A 229 -29.15 1.03 -19.67
N GLU A 230 -30.45 0.78 -19.70
CA GLU A 230 -31.36 1.12 -18.60
C GLU A 230 -31.11 0.24 -17.37
N LYS A 231 -30.92 -1.07 -17.57
CA LYS A 231 -30.63 -2.02 -16.49
C LYS A 231 -29.32 -1.65 -15.79
N MET A 232 -28.28 -1.32 -16.56
CA MET A 232 -26.99 -0.92 -16.01
C MET A 232 -27.07 0.40 -15.25
N LEU A 233 -27.73 1.42 -15.82
CA LEU A 233 -27.96 2.69 -15.14
C LEU A 233 -28.66 2.50 -13.80
N ASN A 234 -29.76 1.76 -13.76
CA ASN A 234 -30.53 1.52 -12.52
C ASN A 234 -29.69 0.84 -11.42
N ARG A 235 -28.79 -0.07 -11.79
CA ARG A 235 -27.92 -0.76 -10.83
C ARG A 235 -26.78 0.13 -10.34
N LEU A 236 -26.22 0.97 -11.22
CA LEU A 236 -25.11 1.84 -10.90
C LEU A 236 -25.53 3.14 -10.20
N THR A 237 -26.74 3.66 -10.42
CA THR A 237 -27.25 4.87 -9.73
C THR A 237 -27.41 4.69 -8.22
N CYS A 238 -27.46 3.45 -7.74
CA CYS A 238 -27.43 3.14 -6.31
C CYS A 238 -26.04 3.40 -5.67
N LEU A 239 -25.00 3.54 -6.48
CA LEU A 239 -23.66 3.88 -6.01
C LEU A 239 -23.54 5.39 -5.81
N PRO A 240 -22.70 5.86 -4.87
CA PRO A 240 -22.58 7.28 -4.52
C PRO A 240 -21.83 8.13 -5.57
N HIS A 241 -21.52 7.57 -6.74
CA HIS A 241 -20.66 8.18 -7.76
C HIS A 241 -21.48 8.69 -8.96
N GLY A 242 -21.04 9.80 -9.54
CA GLY A 242 -21.63 10.31 -10.77
C GLY A 242 -21.39 9.38 -11.95
N ILE A 243 -22.35 9.32 -12.87
CA ILE A 243 -22.28 8.53 -14.10
C ILE A 243 -22.57 9.47 -15.27
N THR A 244 -21.69 9.47 -16.26
CA THR A 244 -21.90 10.16 -17.54
C THR A 244 -22.23 9.13 -18.60
N VAL A 245 -23.28 9.38 -19.38
CA VAL A 245 -23.73 8.48 -20.45
C VAL A 245 -23.27 9.03 -21.78
N VAL A 246 -22.58 8.21 -22.57
CA VAL A 246 -22.09 8.54 -23.90
C VAL A 246 -22.63 7.50 -24.88
N ASN A 247 -23.28 7.97 -25.95
CA ASN A 247 -23.68 7.09 -27.05
C ASN A 247 -22.42 6.73 -27.85
N ALA A 248 -22.20 5.44 -28.09
CA ALA A 248 -21.03 4.93 -28.79
C ALA A 248 -21.46 4.00 -29.94
N GLU A 249 -20.61 3.85 -30.95
CA GLU A 249 -20.84 2.91 -32.06
C GLU A 249 -19.63 1.97 -32.15
N GLY A 250 -19.88 0.69 -32.41
CA GLY A 250 -18.82 -0.28 -32.65
C GLY A 250 -18.11 -0.01 -33.97
N GLY A 251 -16.80 0.25 -33.95
CA GLY A 251 -16.05 0.58 -35.17
C GLY A 251 -15.96 -0.55 -36.22
N TYR A 252 -16.22 -1.79 -35.83
CA TYR A 252 -16.28 -2.95 -36.75
C TYR A 252 -17.71 -3.43 -37.00
N SER A 253 -18.54 -3.48 -35.96
CA SER A 253 -19.90 -4.00 -36.07
C SER A 253 -20.92 -2.97 -36.53
N HIS A 254 -20.59 -1.68 -36.46
CA HIS A 254 -21.52 -0.55 -36.68
C HIS A 254 -22.77 -0.60 -35.79
N GLU A 255 -22.73 -1.40 -34.73
CA GLU A 255 -23.84 -1.50 -33.79
C GLU A 255 -23.79 -0.37 -32.75
N GLY A 256 -24.98 0.16 -32.44
CA GLY A 256 -25.15 1.11 -31.35
C GLY A 256 -24.85 0.47 -29.99
N ASN A 257 -23.99 1.13 -29.23
CA ASN A 257 -23.61 0.77 -27.86
C ASN A 257 -23.77 1.97 -26.94
N THR A 258 -23.86 1.73 -25.62
CA THR A 258 -23.80 2.79 -24.62
C THR A 258 -22.52 2.66 -23.82
N MET A 259 -21.76 3.75 -23.72
CA MET A 259 -20.61 3.86 -22.82
C MET A 259 -21.02 4.66 -21.58
N LEU A 260 -20.89 4.05 -20.41
CA LEU A 260 -21.05 4.71 -19.11
C LEU A 260 -19.67 5.01 -18.55
N MET A 261 -19.40 6.30 -18.30
CA MET A 261 -18.19 6.74 -17.63
C MET A 261 -18.51 7.05 -16.18
N THR A 262 -17.79 6.42 -15.25
CA THR A 262 -17.85 6.76 -13.82
C THR A 262 -16.45 6.78 -13.24
N VAL A 263 -16.25 7.61 -12.22
CA VAL A 263 -15.03 7.59 -11.44
C VAL A 263 -15.34 6.92 -10.12
N THR A 264 -14.49 5.97 -9.72
CA THR A 264 -14.64 5.20 -8.50
C THR A 264 -13.28 5.10 -7.80
N THR A 265 -13.23 4.49 -6.62
CA THR A 265 -11.96 4.15 -5.97
C THR A 265 -11.57 2.70 -6.24
N ARG A 266 -10.28 2.39 -6.17
CA ARG A 266 -9.79 1.01 -6.29
C ARG A 266 -10.41 0.03 -5.28
N TYR A 267 -10.92 0.52 -4.13
CA TYR A 267 -11.64 -0.31 -3.16
C TYR A 267 -13.03 -0.73 -3.66
N GLU A 268 -13.75 0.19 -4.29
CA GLU A 268 -15.10 -0.02 -4.80
C GLU A 268 -15.10 -0.75 -6.14
N LEU A 269 -13.97 -0.75 -6.87
CA LEU A 269 -13.84 -1.40 -8.17
C LEU A 269 -14.27 -2.88 -8.17
N ALA A 270 -13.99 -3.61 -7.09
CA ALA A 270 -14.36 -5.02 -7.00
C ALA A 270 -15.88 -5.22 -6.97
N GLU A 271 -16.59 -4.37 -6.22
CA GLU A 271 -18.05 -4.37 -6.15
C GLU A 271 -18.65 -3.86 -7.45
N LEU A 272 -18.13 -2.76 -8.00
CA LEU A 272 -18.54 -2.22 -9.30
C LEU A 272 -18.43 -3.27 -10.42
N ARG A 273 -17.29 -3.97 -10.51
CA ARG A 273 -17.08 -5.03 -11.50
C ARG A 273 -18.07 -6.18 -11.33
N LYS A 274 -18.38 -6.55 -10.10
CA LYS A 274 -19.38 -7.59 -9.81
C LYS A 274 -20.76 -7.16 -10.29
N THR A 275 -21.19 -5.94 -9.94
CA THR A 275 -22.49 -5.38 -10.38
C THR A 275 -22.61 -5.32 -11.89
N ILE A 276 -21.54 -4.90 -12.58
CA ILE A 276 -21.51 -4.83 -14.05
C ILE A 276 -21.69 -6.22 -14.68
N LEU A 277 -20.88 -7.20 -14.26
CA LEU A 277 -20.91 -8.55 -14.83
C LEU A 277 -22.19 -9.33 -14.49
N GLU A 278 -22.81 -9.05 -13.34
CA GLU A 278 -24.14 -9.60 -13.00
C GLU A 278 -25.26 -9.00 -13.86
N THR A 279 -25.11 -7.75 -14.29
CA THR A 279 -26.14 -7.03 -15.06
C THR A 279 -26.04 -7.32 -16.55
N ASP A 280 -24.81 -7.30 -17.09
CA ASP A 280 -24.52 -7.62 -18.48
C ASP A 280 -23.19 -8.41 -18.57
N PRO A 281 -23.26 -9.75 -18.70
CA PRO A 281 -22.08 -10.59 -18.86
C PRO A 281 -21.28 -10.33 -20.14
N LYS A 282 -21.87 -9.67 -21.14
CA LYS A 282 -21.21 -9.31 -22.42
C LYS A 282 -20.62 -7.90 -22.41
N SER A 283 -20.74 -7.18 -21.29
CA SER A 283 -20.20 -5.83 -21.16
C SER A 283 -18.67 -5.81 -21.18
N PHE A 284 -18.11 -4.70 -21.66
CA PHE A 284 -16.68 -4.45 -21.66
C PHE A 284 -16.35 -3.28 -20.74
N VAL A 285 -15.37 -3.43 -19.87
CA VAL A 285 -14.97 -2.40 -18.91
C VAL A 285 -13.50 -2.08 -19.07
N ASN A 286 -13.19 -0.82 -19.44
CA ASN A 286 -11.84 -0.28 -19.40
C ASN A 286 -11.64 0.52 -18.11
N VAL A 287 -10.53 0.31 -17.43
CA VAL A 287 -10.22 0.93 -16.13
C VAL A 287 -8.90 1.69 -16.25
N LEU A 288 -8.95 3.01 -16.07
CA LEU A 288 -7.79 3.90 -16.14
C LEU A 288 -7.49 4.54 -14.79
N GLU A 289 -6.21 4.66 -14.45
CA GLU A 289 -5.79 5.46 -13.29
C GLU A 289 -6.03 6.95 -13.56
N THR A 290 -6.70 7.61 -12.62
CA THR A 290 -7.06 9.03 -12.71
C THR A 290 -6.17 9.81 -11.76
N VAL A 291 -5.34 10.70 -12.35
CA VAL A 291 -4.38 11.51 -11.59
C VAL A 291 -5.09 12.50 -10.66
N GLU A 292 -6.08 13.22 -11.18
CA GLU A 292 -6.81 14.24 -10.42
C GLU A 292 -8.27 14.32 -10.87
N ILE A 293 -9.16 14.72 -9.95
CA ILE A 293 -10.54 15.09 -10.26
C ILE A 293 -10.79 16.45 -9.63
N VAL A 294 -11.19 17.42 -10.45
CA VAL A 294 -11.59 18.75 -10.01
C VAL A 294 -13.12 18.82 -10.01
N GLY A 295 -13.73 19.28 -8.91
CA GLY A 295 -15.18 19.42 -8.79
C GLY A 295 -15.85 18.40 -7.86
N ARG A 296 -17.10 18.02 -8.17
CA ARG A 296 -17.99 17.26 -7.26
C ARG A 296 -17.73 15.74 -7.30
N PHE A 297 -16.63 15.29 -6.71
CA PHE A 297 -16.41 13.86 -6.42
C PHE A 297 -16.73 13.55 -4.95
N ARG A 298 -17.79 12.78 -4.69
CA ARG A 298 -18.23 12.46 -3.33
C ARG A 298 -17.35 11.35 -2.77
N ARG A 299 -16.50 11.69 -1.79
CA ARG A 299 -15.72 10.71 -1.04
C ARG A 299 -16.64 10.05 -0.01
N LEU A 300 -16.76 8.73 -0.02
CA LEU A 300 -17.32 8.01 1.14
C LEU A 300 -16.38 8.26 2.32
N GLY A 301 -16.92 8.87 3.38
CA GLY A 301 -16.19 9.26 4.60
C GLY A 301 -15.86 8.09 5.49
#